data_AF-A0A1S3IYX9-F1
#
_entry.id   AF-A0A1S3IYX9-F1
#
_cell.length_a   1.000
_cell.length_b   1.000
_cell.length_c   1.000
_cell.angle_alpha   90.00
_cell.angle_beta   90.00
_cell.angle_gamma   90.00
#
_symmetry.space_group_name_H-M   'P 1'
#
loop_
_entity.id
_entity.type
_entity.pdbx_description
1 polymer ?
#
loop_
_entity_poly.entity_id
_entity_poly.type
_entity_poly.pdbx_seq_one_letter_code
_entity_poly.pdbx_strand_id
1 'polypeptide(L)'
;MAALDVVSPSTFKALQNLDIECLAYLSENELRPILPCLVRMSLCAPSDNGERWMESKKSLLRILSGIEVVNSVVQLLSVDFHELEIDAKKEQHLRTKAGSSQSESMLISQLQNSLSLEFERADAPRRLRLVLSELLFVVSQMRETRTEFYHKPSELFECDVYLEEVADVICIAQAELPRLLPVTEVAEAMLHVKNGHLILCRLVANLPESFSEGKEILSSKL
;
A
#
# COMPACT_ATOMS: atom_id res chain seq x y z
N MET A 1 15.02 3.00 -16.47
CA MET A 1 14.96 3.45 -15.08
C MET A 1 13.53 3.87 -14.84
N ALA A 2 12.70 3.01 -14.25
CA ALA A 2 11.34 3.41 -13.88
C ALA A 2 11.45 4.12 -12.53
N ALA A 3 11.52 5.45 -12.56
CA ALA A 3 11.19 6.22 -11.38
C ALA A 3 9.71 6.00 -11.10
N LEU A 4 9.33 5.77 -9.84
CA LEU A 4 7.93 5.75 -9.43
C LEU A 4 7.27 7.07 -9.86
N ASP A 5 6.32 7.02 -10.80
CA ASP A 5 5.64 8.21 -11.28
C ASP A 5 4.74 8.82 -10.18
N VAL A 6 4.85 10.14 -10.02
CA VAL A 6 4.06 10.92 -9.06
C VAL A 6 2.66 11.14 -9.63
N VAL A 7 1.64 10.94 -8.78
CA VAL A 7 0.24 11.14 -9.17
C VAL A 7 -0.03 12.61 -9.44
N SER A 8 -0.56 12.92 -10.64
CA SER A 8 -0.94 14.28 -10.99
C SER A 8 -2.11 14.79 -10.13
N PRO A 9 -2.21 16.11 -9.85
CA PRO A 9 -3.34 16.67 -9.12
C PRO A 9 -4.70 16.39 -9.78
N SER A 10 -4.74 16.36 -11.12
CA SER A 10 -5.94 16.01 -11.89
C SER A 10 -6.34 14.55 -11.69
N THR A 11 -5.37 13.63 -11.74
CA THR A 11 -5.59 12.20 -11.49
C THR A 11 -6.11 11.96 -10.07
N PHE A 12 -5.46 12.58 -9.07
CA PHE A 12 -5.89 12.47 -7.68
C PHE A 12 -7.30 13.04 -7.47
N LYS A 13 -7.61 14.19 -8.09
CA LYS A 13 -8.94 14.79 -8.02
C LYS A 13 -10.01 13.94 -8.72
N ALA A 14 -9.69 13.34 -9.86
CA ALA A 14 -10.60 12.42 -10.55
C ALA A 14 -10.92 11.20 -9.68
N LEU A 15 -9.89 10.62 -9.07
CA LEU A 15 -10.03 9.51 -8.12
C LEU A 15 -10.87 9.92 -6.89
N GLN A 16 -10.58 11.07 -6.27
CA GLN A 16 -11.30 11.55 -5.09
C GLN A 16 -12.79 11.77 -5.34
N ASN A 17 -13.17 12.23 -6.54
CA ASN A 17 -14.57 12.49 -6.88
C ASN A 17 -15.24 11.30 -7.60
N LEU A 18 -14.52 10.20 -7.81
CA LEU A 18 -14.97 9.06 -8.62
C LEU A 18 -15.48 9.48 -9.99
N ASP A 19 -14.74 10.39 -10.63
CA ASP A 19 -15.01 10.85 -11.99
C ASP A 19 -14.55 9.79 -13.00
N ILE A 20 -15.44 8.82 -13.26
CA ILE A 20 -15.14 7.67 -14.11
C ILE A 20 -14.87 8.09 -15.56
N GLU A 21 -15.50 9.16 -16.04
CA GLU A 21 -15.26 9.68 -17.38
C GLU A 21 -13.82 10.15 -17.51
N CYS A 22 -13.35 10.97 -16.55
CA CYS A 22 -11.97 11.43 -16.52
C CYS A 22 -10.98 10.26 -16.37
N LEU A 23 -11.25 9.30 -15.48
CA LEU A 23 -10.40 8.13 -15.26
C LEU A 23 -10.25 7.27 -16.53
N ALA A 24 -11.29 7.18 -17.37
CA ALA A 24 -11.26 6.39 -18.60
C ALA A 24 -10.34 6.96 -19.69
N TYR A 25 -9.98 8.25 -19.63
CA TYR A 25 -9.07 8.90 -20.57
C TYR A 25 -7.60 8.89 -20.11
N LEU A 26 -7.32 8.44 -18.88
CA LEU A 26 -5.96 8.37 -18.35
C LEU A 26 -5.17 7.26 -19.05
N SER A 27 -3.88 7.51 -19.27
CA SER A 27 -2.96 6.49 -19.75
C SER A 27 -2.68 5.43 -18.69
N GLU A 28 -2.17 4.27 -19.10
CA GLU A 28 -1.79 3.20 -18.17
C GLU A 28 -0.77 3.67 -17.13
N ASN A 29 0.18 4.53 -17.51
CA ASN A 29 1.16 5.11 -16.59
C ASN A 29 0.52 6.02 -15.53
N GLU A 30 -0.53 6.75 -15.88
CA GLU A 30 -1.28 7.60 -14.94
C GLU A 30 -2.19 6.79 -14.01
N LEU A 31 -2.69 5.64 -14.50
CA LEU A 31 -3.51 4.72 -13.71
C LEU A 31 -2.68 3.84 -12.78
N ARG A 32 -1.48 3.44 -13.19
CA ARG A 32 -0.54 2.57 -12.46
C ARG A 32 -0.37 2.94 -10.98
N PRO A 33 -0.13 4.20 -10.58
CA PRO A 33 0.09 4.56 -9.18
C PRO A 33 -1.19 4.54 -8.32
N ILE A 34 -2.37 4.60 -8.92
CA ILE A 34 -3.67 4.57 -8.21
C ILE A 34 -4.40 3.24 -8.34
N LEU A 35 -3.76 2.26 -8.99
CA LEU A 35 -4.33 0.97 -9.30
C LEU A 35 -4.78 0.19 -8.05
N PRO A 36 -4.03 0.15 -6.92
CA PRO A 36 -4.49 -0.51 -5.71
C PRO A 36 -5.87 -0.03 -5.25
N CYS A 37 -6.09 1.29 -5.23
CA CYS A 37 -7.37 1.88 -4.86
C CYS A 37 -8.47 1.51 -5.86
N LEU A 38 -8.23 1.69 -7.16
CA LEU A 38 -9.22 1.40 -8.20
C LEU A 38 -9.68 -0.08 -8.17
N VAL A 39 -8.73 -1.00 -8.02
CA VAL A 39 -9.05 -2.44 -7.94
C VAL A 39 -9.85 -2.72 -6.67
N ARG A 40 -9.44 -2.21 -5.51
CA ARG A 40 -10.21 -2.35 -4.25
C ARG A 40 -11.65 -1.87 -4.42
N MET A 41 -11.84 -0.65 -4.92
CA MET A 41 -13.16 -0.08 -5.17
C MET A 41 -14.01 -0.95 -6.11
N SER A 42 -13.39 -1.56 -7.12
CA SER A 42 -14.09 -2.46 -8.04
C SER A 42 -14.50 -3.79 -7.39
N LEU A 43 -13.75 -4.27 -6.39
CA LEU A 43 -14.01 -5.53 -5.69
C LEU A 43 -14.93 -5.35 -4.49
N CYS A 44 -15.00 -4.17 -3.87
CA CYS A 44 -15.89 -3.88 -2.76
C CYS A 44 -17.36 -4.19 -3.12
N ALA A 45 -18.08 -4.75 -2.14
CA ALA A 45 -19.53 -4.89 -2.20
C ALA A 45 -20.16 -3.47 -2.12
N PRO A 46 -21.24 -3.19 -2.87
CA PRO A 46 -21.93 -1.93 -2.75
C PRO A 46 -22.37 -1.68 -1.30
N SER A 47 -22.00 -0.54 -0.73
CA SER A 47 -22.69 -0.02 0.46
C SER A 47 -24.08 0.50 0.09
N ASP A 48 -24.24 0.98 -1.14
CA ASP A 48 -25.50 1.42 -1.74
C ASP A 48 -25.75 0.66 -3.05
N ASN A 49 -26.86 -0.09 -3.12
CA ASN A 49 -27.32 -0.79 -4.32
C ASN A 49 -27.90 0.15 -5.41
N GLY A 50 -27.45 1.40 -5.46
CA GLY A 50 -27.91 2.36 -6.45
C GLY A 50 -27.47 1.98 -7.86
N GLU A 51 -28.37 2.09 -8.85
CA GLU A 51 -28.08 1.81 -10.27
C GLU A 51 -26.84 2.58 -10.77
N ARG A 52 -26.64 3.81 -10.27
CA ARG A 52 -25.47 4.65 -10.59
C ARG A 52 -24.14 4.04 -10.14
N TRP A 53 -24.09 3.41 -8.97
CA TRP A 53 -22.88 2.73 -8.50
C TRP A 53 -22.58 1.49 -9.33
N MET A 54 -23.61 0.70 -9.66
CA MET A 54 -23.44 -0.48 -10.52
C MET A 54 -22.88 -0.11 -11.90
N GLU A 55 -23.32 0.99 -12.49
CA GLU A 55 -22.79 1.46 -13.78
C GLU A 55 -21.36 2.02 -13.66
N SER A 56 -21.06 2.74 -12.58
CA SER A 56 -19.71 3.22 -12.28
C SER A 56 -18.74 2.05 -12.09
N LYS A 57 -19.15 1.01 -11.37
CA LYS A 57 -18.40 -0.22 -11.14
C LYS A 57 -18.12 -0.99 -12.44
N LYS A 58 -19.10 -1.13 -13.33
CA LYS A 58 -18.88 -1.73 -14.66
C LYS A 58 -17.85 -0.96 -15.47
N SER A 59 -17.93 0.37 -15.44
CA SER A 59 -17.01 1.24 -16.16
C SER A 59 -15.59 1.15 -15.59
N LEU A 60 -15.43 1.11 -14.26
CA LEU A 60 -14.15 0.83 -13.60
C LEU A 60 -13.58 -0.53 -14.02
N LEU A 61 -14.38 -1.60 -13.98
CA LEU A 61 -13.93 -2.93 -14.41
C LEU A 61 -13.48 -2.95 -15.88
N ARG A 62 -14.13 -2.17 -16.76
CA ARG A 62 -13.70 -2.03 -18.15
C ARG A 62 -12.33 -1.35 -18.26
N ILE A 63 -12.09 -0.28 -17.50
CA ILE A 63 -10.78 0.40 -17.45
C ILE A 63 -9.70 -0.59 -16.99
N LEU A 64 -9.97 -1.32 -15.90
CA LEU A 64 -9.03 -2.27 -15.30
C LEU A 64 -8.75 -3.48 -16.19
N SER A 65 -9.71 -3.95 -16.99
CA SER A 65 -9.56 -5.15 -17.82
C SER A 65 -8.45 -5.07 -18.88
N GLY A 66 -7.99 -3.86 -19.23
CA GLY A 66 -6.92 -3.63 -20.19
C GLY A 66 -5.51 -3.58 -19.60
N ILE A 67 -5.35 -3.69 -18.28
CA ILE A 67 -4.08 -3.44 -17.59
C ILE A 67 -3.53 -4.77 -17.03
N GLU A 68 -2.35 -5.17 -17.48
CA GLU A 68 -1.77 -6.49 -17.15
C GLU A 68 -1.56 -6.70 -15.64
N VAL A 69 -1.03 -5.69 -14.96
CA VAL A 69 -0.69 -5.72 -13.53
C VAL A 69 -1.91 -5.80 -12.61
N VAL A 70 -3.14 -5.59 -13.12
CA VAL A 70 -4.37 -5.71 -12.31
C VAL A 70 -4.50 -7.10 -11.71
N ASN A 71 -4.12 -8.14 -12.44
CA ASN A 71 -4.21 -9.52 -11.94
C ASN A 71 -3.33 -9.73 -10.70
N SER A 72 -2.13 -9.14 -10.68
CA SER A 72 -1.24 -9.19 -9.51
C SER A 72 -1.83 -8.44 -8.31
N VAL A 73 -2.46 -7.28 -8.54
CA VAL A 73 -3.16 -6.51 -7.49
C VAL A 73 -4.36 -7.29 -6.95
N VAL A 74 -5.15 -7.93 -7.81
CA VAL A 74 -6.28 -8.79 -7.41
C VAL A 74 -5.80 -9.98 -6.58
N GLN A 75 -4.68 -10.60 -6.94
CA GLN A 75 -4.09 -11.69 -6.15
C GLN A 75 -3.67 -11.23 -4.75
N LEU A 76 -3.10 -10.02 -4.61
CA LEU A 76 -2.78 -9.43 -3.30
C LEU A 76 -4.03 -9.21 -2.45
N LEU A 77 -5.12 -8.73 -3.06
CA LEU A 77 -6.41 -8.51 -2.37
C LEU A 77 -7.16 -9.80 -2.02
N SER A 78 -6.79 -10.93 -2.65
CA SER A 78 -7.40 -12.23 -2.39
C SER A 78 -6.74 -12.99 -1.24
N VAL A 79 -5.70 -12.43 -0.62
CA VAL A 79 -5.02 -13.02 0.54
C VAL A 79 -5.91 -12.97 1.78
N ASP A 80 -5.79 -13.97 2.65
CA ASP A 80 -6.44 -13.95 3.96
C ASP A 80 -5.74 -12.92 4.88
N PHE A 81 -6.28 -11.70 4.90
CA PHE A 81 -5.76 -10.63 5.74
C PHE A 81 -5.97 -10.88 7.23
N HIS A 82 -6.90 -11.75 7.63
CA HIS A 82 -7.09 -12.09 9.03
C HIS A 82 -5.93 -12.94 9.56
N GLU A 83 -5.55 -13.99 8.84
CA GLU A 83 -4.39 -14.81 9.17
C GLU A 83 -3.10 -13.96 9.16
N LEU A 84 -2.96 -13.12 8.12
CA LEU A 84 -1.81 -12.22 7.99
C LEU A 84 -1.70 -11.23 9.16
N GLU A 85 -2.82 -10.66 9.60
CA GLU A 85 -2.86 -9.73 10.75
C GLU A 85 -2.42 -10.43 12.04
N ILE A 86 -2.86 -11.66 12.26
CA ILE A 86 -2.47 -12.46 13.44
C ILE A 86 -0.96 -12.65 13.48
N ASP A 87 -0.36 -13.05 12.35
CA ASP A 87 1.08 -13.27 12.28
C ASP A 87 1.88 -11.97 12.43
N ALA A 88 1.41 -10.88 11.81
CA ALA A 88 2.06 -9.57 11.91
C ALA A 88 1.96 -8.96 13.32
N LYS A 89 0.90 -9.26 14.09
CA LYS A 89 0.82 -8.88 15.52
C LYS A 89 1.84 -9.62 16.38
N LYS A 90 2.07 -10.92 16.12
CA LYS A 90 3.12 -11.68 16.81
C LYS A 90 4.49 -11.07 16.52
N GLU A 91 4.73 -10.70 15.27
CA GLU A 91 5.94 -10.02 14.83
C GLU A 91 6.16 -8.68 15.56
N GLN A 92 5.16 -7.81 15.59
CA GLN A 92 5.23 -6.54 16.34
C GLN A 92 5.55 -6.76 17.83
N HIS A 93 4.95 -7.78 18.44
CA HIS A 93 5.20 -8.11 19.83
C HIS A 93 6.64 -8.59 20.07
N LEU A 94 7.19 -9.42 19.17
CA LEU A 94 8.60 -9.80 19.23
C LEU A 94 9.52 -8.59 19.11
N ARG A 95 9.23 -7.68 18.17
CA ARG A 95 10.05 -6.49 17.91
C ARG A 95 10.00 -5.43 19.01
N THR A 96 9.09 -5.58 19.98
CA THR A 96 9.08 -4.74 21.19
C THR A 96 10.08 -5.22 22.24
N LYS A 97 10.61 -6.45 22.12
CA LYS A 97 11.64 -6.97 23.01
C LYS A 97 13.00 -6.44 22.56
N ALA A 98 13.73 -5.81 23.48
CA ALA A 98 15.01 -5.16 23.18
C ALA A 98 15.98 -6.12 22.49
N GLY A 99 16.51 -5.71 21.33
CA GLY A 99 17.55 -6.43 20.59
C GLY A 99 17.08 -7.37 19.49
N SER A 100 15.79 -7.36 19.09
CA SER A 100 15.32 -8.22 18.00
C SER A 100 16.00 -7.85 16.67
N SER A 101 16.75 -8.79 16.11
CA SER A 101 17.37 -8.64 14.80
C SER A 101 16.38 -8.90 13.66
N GLN A 102 16.65 -8.37 12.47
CA GLN A 102 15.84 -8.64 11.27
C GLN A 102 15.80 -10.14 10.92
N SER A 103 16.84 -10.89 11.27
CA SER A 103 16.93 -12.35 11.12
C SER A 103 16.01 -13.16 12.04
N GLU A 104 15.41 -12.55 13.06
CA GLU A 104 14.48 -13.19 13.99
C GLU A 104 13.01 -13.04 13.59
N SER A 105 12.74 -12.46 12.43
CA SER A 105 11.37 -12.23 11.98
C SER A 105 10.57 -13.53 11.84
N MET A 106 9.38 -13.56 12.44
CA MET A 106 8.43 -14.66 12.32
C MET A 106 7.67 -14.65 10.99
N LEU A 107 7.52 -13.47 10.37
CA LEU A 107 6.87 -13.34 9.06
C LEU A 107 7.69 -13.99 7.94
N ILE A 108 9.02 -14.00 8.11
CA ILE A 108 9.96 -14.56 7.16
C ILE A 108 10.79 -15.66 7.82
N SER A 109 10.42 -16.92 7.59
CA SER A 109 11.30 -18.05 7.93
C SER A 109 12.69 -17.83 7.31
N GLN A 110 13.75 -18.09 8.08
CA GLN A 110 15.18 -17.96 7.74
C GLN A 110 15.43 -17.78 6.23
N LEU A 111 15.67 -16.53 5.81
CA LEU A 111 15.92 -16.20 4.42
C LEU A 111 17.17 -16.97 3.93
N GLN A 112 17.02 -17.74 2.85
CA GLN A 112 18.14 -18.43 2.23
C GLN A 112 18.85 -17.54 1.19
N ASN A 113 18.14 -16.56 0.64
CA ASN A 113 18.62 -15.62 -0.38
C ASN A 113 18.43 -14.17 0.08
N SER A 114 18.87 -13.23 -0.76
CA SER A 114 18.59 -11.80 -0.59
C SER A 114 17.09 -11.52 -0.64
N LEU A 115 16.63 -10.50 0.09
CA LEU A 115 15.22 -10.20 0.25
C LEU A 115 14.54 -9.84 -1.09
N SER A 116 15.28 -9.14 -1.97
CA SER A 116 14.85 -8.81 -3.32
C SER A 116 14.60 -10.05 -4.18
N LEU A 117 15.46 -11.07 -4.11
CA LEU A 117 15.32 -12.31 -4.86
C LEU A 117 14.15 -13.17 -4.32
N GLU A 118 13.98 -13.18 -3.00
CA GLU A 118 12.83 -13.81 -2.36
C GLU A 118 11.52 -13.13 -2.77
N PHE A 119 11.51 -11.79 -2.87
CA PHE A 119 10.34 -11.02 -3.31
C PHE A 119 9.97 -11.30 -4.77
N GLU A 120 10.98 -11.38 -5.65
CA GLU A 120 10.79 -11.72 -7.06
C GLU A 120 10.03 -13.03 -7.24
N ARG A 121 10.46 -14.07 -6.51
CA ARG A 121 9.93 -15.44 -6.58
C ARG A 121 8.67 -15.67 -5.75
N ALA A 122 8.33 -14.73 -4.88
CA ALA A 122 7.23 -14.85 -3.95
C ALA A 122 5.87 -14.74 -4.65
N ASP A 123 4.92 -15.55 -4.16
CA ASP A 123 3.50 -15.37 -4.43
C ASP A 123 2.92 -14.22 -3.59
N ALA A 124 1.66 -13.85 -3.85
CA ALA A 124 1.01 -12.71 -3.20
C ALA A 124 1.07 -12.75 -1.65
N PRO A 125 0.70 -13.85 -0.96
CA PRO A 125 0.84 -13.94 0.49
C PRO A 125 2.28 -13.75 0.98
N ARG A 126 3.26 -14.34 0.30
CA ARG A 126 4.67 -14.21 0.70
C ARG A 126 5.20 -12.81 0.46
N ARG A 127 4.82 -12.14 -0.63
CA ARG A 127 5.17 -10.72 -0.89
C ARG A 127 4.67 -9.80 0.20
N LEU A 128 3.41 -9.98 0.64
CA LEU A 128 2.85 -9.26 1.79
C LEU A 128 3.68 -9.50 3.06
N ARG A 129 4.00 -10.75 3.39
CA ARG A 129 4.82 -11.09 4.56
C ARG A 129 6.23 -10.47 4.51
N LEU A 130 6.88 -10.48 3.35
CA LEU A 130 8.21 -9.88 3.14
C LEU A 130 8.18 -8.36 3.38
N VAL A 131 7.25 -7.65 2.73
CA VAL A 131 7.11 -6.20 2.86
C VAL A 131 6.71 -5.81 4.29
N LEU A 132 5.79 -6.55 4.92
CA LEU A 132 5.40 -6.32 6.30
C LEU A 132 6.56 -6.53 7.28
N SER A 133 7.40 -7.54 7.06
CA SER A 133 8.59 -7.77 7.90
C SER A 133 9.53 -6.56 7.86
N GLU A 134 9.83 -6.05 6.65
CA GLU A 134 10.65 -4.83 6.49
C GLU A 134 10.01 -3.61 7.13
N LEU A 135 8.73 -3.36 6.83
CA LEU A 135 8.02 -2.20 7.33
C LEU A 135 7.98 -2.19 8.86
N LEU A 136 7.62 -3.31 9.47
CA LEU A 136 7.54 -3.44 10.93
C LEU A 136 8.92 -3.33 11.60
N PHE A 137 9.98 -3.75 10.92
CA PHE A 137 11.35 -3.51 11.38
C PHE A 137 11.68 -2.02 11.40
N VAL A 138 11.40 -1.30 10.31
CA VAL A 138 11.65 0.15 10.26
C VAL A 138 10.83 0.87 11.34
N VAL A 139 9.55 0.52 11.49
CA VAL A 139 8.68 1.09 12.54
C VAL A 139 9.22 0.82 13.95
N SER A 140 9.67 -0.41 14.25
CA SER A 140 10.21 -0.73 15.58
C SER A 140 11.48 0.04 15.88
N GLN A 141 12.36 0.15 14.88
CA GLN A 141 13.61 0.90 14.97
C GLN A 141 13.39 2.39 15.26
N MET A 142 12.38 3.01 14.66
CA MET A 142 12.03 4.41 14.92
C MET A 142 11.55 4.65 16.35
N ARG A 143 10.76 3.72 16.90
CA ARG A 143 10.26 3.80 18.28
C ARG A 143 11.39 3.78 19.31
N GLU A 144 12.49 3.10 19.01
CA GLU A 144 13.69 3.04 19.84
C GLU A 144 14.58 4.30 19.71
N THR A 145 14.63 4.91 18.51
CA THR A 145 15.63 5.94 18.16
C THR A 145 15.07 7.36 18.07
N ARG A 146 14.01 7.66 18.85
CA ARG A 146 13.17 8.88 18.90
C ARG A 146 13.86 10.26 18.77
N THR A 147 15.19 10.35 18.75
CA THR A 147 15.98 11.57 18.75
C THR A 147 16.86 11.79 17.51
N GLU A 148 17.06 10.81 16.63
CA GLU A 148 17.94 10.97 15.46
C GLU A 148 17.25 10.53 14.16
N PHE A 149 17.09 11.49 13.22
CA PHE A 149 16.61 11.20 11.88
C PHE A 149 17.78 10.73 11.02
N TYR A 150 17.75 9.47 10.60
CA TYR A 150 18.70 8.91 9.65
C TYR A 150 18.00 7.91 8.72
N HIS A 151 18.60 7.71 7.55
CA HIS A 151 18.14 6.71 6.61
C HIS A 151 18.46 5.30 7.15
N LYS A 152 17.43 4.46 7.23
CA LYS A 152 17.53 3.05 7.57
C LYS A 152 17.77 2.27 6.28
N PRO A 153 18.84 1.46 6.21
CA PRO A 153 19.06 0.61 5.05
C PRO A 153 17.91 -0.40 4.94
N SER A 154 17.32 -0.52 3.75
CA SER A 154 16.34 -1.57 3.46
C SER A 154 16.55 -2.08 2.04
N GLU A 155 16.84 -3.37 1.92
CA GLU A 155 17.08 -4.00 0.62
C GLU A 155 15.86 -3.85 -0.30
N LEU A 156 14.65 -4.01 0.26
CA LEU A 156 13.41 -3.99 -0.53
C LEU A 156 12.96 -2.57 -0.87
N PHE A 157 13.04 -1.63 0.09
CA PHE A 157 12.63 -0.24 -0.17
C PHE A 157 13.66 0.55 -0.99
N GLU A 158 14.88 0.04 -1.15
CA GLU A 158 15.92 0.63 -2.02
C GLU A 158 15.99 -0.05 -3.39
N CYS A 159 15.27 -1.15 -3.60
CA CYS A 159 15.27 -1.86 -4.88
C CYS A 159 14.33 -1.20 -5.89
N ASP A 160 14.88 -0.36 -6.76
CA ASP A 160 14.12 0.37 -7.79
C ASP A 160 13.33 -0.56 -8.74
N VAL A 161 13.78 -1.80 -8.93
CA VAL A 161 13.15 -2.77 -9.85
C VAL A 161 11.77 -3.21 -9.36
N TYR A 162 11.61 -3.40 -8.05
CA TYR A 162 10.37 -3.91 -7.43
C TYR A 162 9.57 -2.82 -6.72
N LEU A 163 10.01 -1.57 -6.85
CA LEU A 163 9.52 -0.47 -6.02
C LEU A 163 8.03 -0.19 -6.26
N GLU A 164 7.54 -0.42 -7.47
CA GLU A 164 6.12 -0.27 -7.79
C GLU A 164 5.26 -1.32 -7.10
N GLU A 165 5.65 -2.59 -7.17
CA GLU A 165 4.96 -3.71 -6.54
C GLU A 165 5.04 -3.60 -5.02
N VAL A 166 6.17 -3.16 -4.48
CA VAL A 166 6.32 -2.87 -3.05
C VAL A 166 5.35 -1.76 -2.63
N ALA A 167 5.21 -0.70 -3.42
CA ALA A 167 4.24 0.36 -3.14
C ALA A 167 2.79 -0.15 -3.20
N ASP A 168 2.45 -1.03 -4.15
CA ASP A 168 1.14 -1.65 -4.22
C ASP A 168 0.85 -2.49 -2.97
N VAL A 169 1.82 -3.30 -2.54
CA VAL A 169 1.72 -4.12 -1.33
C VAL A 169 1.52 -3.23 -0.09
N ILE A 170 2.23 -2.12 0.03
CA ILE A 170 2.06 -1.17 1.15
C ILE A 170 0.67 -0.53 1.13
N CYS A 171 0.20 -0.06 -0.03
CA CYS A 171 -1.12 0.55 -0.16
C CYS A 171 -2.25 -0.43 0.21
N ILE A 172 -2.13 -1.68 -0.25
CA ILE A 172 -3.10 -2.75 0.07
C ILE A 172 -3.02 -3.11 1.55
N ALA A 173 -1.83 -3.42 2.07
CA ALA A 173 -1.66 -3.82 3.46
C ALA A 173 -2.14 -2.74 4.43
N GLN A 174 -1.83 -1.47 4.17
CA GLN A 174 -2.28 -0.37 5.02
C GLN A 174 -3.81 -0.28 5.03
N ALA A 175 -4.45 -0.45 3.88
CA ALA A 175 -5.88 -0.26 3.76
C ALA A 175 -6.72 -1.47 4.21
N GLU A 176 -6.18 -2.68 4.14
CA GLU A 176 -6.80 -3.90 4.69
C GLU A 176 -6.46 -4.13 6.17
N LEU A 177 -5.33 -3.59 6.66
CA LEU A 177 -4.87 -3.72 8.05
C LEU A 177 -4.70 -2.36 8.77
N PRO A 178 -5.67 -1.44 8.72
CA PRO A 178 -5.49 -0.06 9.19
C PRO A 178 -5.21 0.07 10.70
N ARG A 179 -5.63 -0.92 11.50
CA ARG A 179 -5.35 -0.97 12.95
C ARG A 179 -3.92 -1.42 13.26
N LEU A 180 -3.38 -2.31 12.43
CA LEU A 180 -2.01 -2.80 12.55
C LEU A 180 -1.01 -1.78 11.99
N LEU A 181 -1.41 -1.12 10.89
CA LEU A 181 -0.61 -0.16 10.13
C LEU A 181 -1.31 1.20 10.09
N PRO A 182 -1.27 1.98 11.19
CA PRO A 182 -1.77 3.36 11.17
C PRO A 182 -1.06 4.16 10.08
N VAL A 183 -1.82 4.90 9.26
CA VAL A 183 -1.26 5.67 8.12
C VAL A 183 -0.14 6.61 8.55
N THR A 184 -0.24 7.19 9.76
CA THR A 184 0.78 8.08 10.32
C THR A 184 2.09 7.35 10.60
N GLU A 185 2.03 6.12 11.13
CA GLU A 185 3.23 5.32 11.42
C GLU A 185 3.88 4.80 10.14
N VAL A 186 3.07 4.35 9.18
CA VAL A 186 3.57 3.96 7.85
C VAL A 186 4.23 5.15 7.16
N ALA A 187 3.60 6.32 7.23
CA ALA A 187 4.12 7.52 6.60
C ALA A 187 5.44 7.97 7.23
N GLU A 188 5.52 7.96 8.56
CA GLU A 188 6.75 8.27 9.28
C GLU A 188 7.86 7.27 8.92
N ALA A 189 7.56 5.97 8.84
CA ALA A 189 8.52 4.95 8.43
C ALA A 189 9.07 5.16 7.03
N MET A 190 8.23 5.60 6.10
CA MET A 190 8.68 5.93 4.75
C MET A 190 9.62 7.13 4.70
N LEU A 191 9.59 8.05 5.67
CA LEU A 191 10.57 9.15 5.72
C LEU A 191 11.99 8.64 6.01
N HIS A 192 12.13 7.48 6.64
CA HIS A 192 13.42 6.90 7.00
C HIS A 192 14.05 6.04 5.89
N VAL A 193 13.40 5.81 4.76
CA VAL A 193 13.94 4.93 3.69
C VAL A 193 14.15 5.73 2.41
N LYS A 194 15.18 5.38 1.64
CA LYS A 194 15.66 6.17 0.48
C LYS A 194 14.53 6.56 -0.50
N ASN A 195 13.74 5.58 -0.92
CA ASN A 195 12.67 5.77 -1.89
C ASN A 195 11.29 5.99 -1.24
N GLY A 196 11.22 6.16 0.09
CA GLY A 196 9.94 6.18 0.79
C GLY A 196 9.09 7.42 0.47
N HIS A 197 9.68 8.53 0.04
CA HIS A 197 8.94 9.68 -0.47
C HIS A 197 8.08 9.33 -1.71
N LEU A 198 8.54 8.44 -2.58
CA LEU A 198 7.79 7.99 -3.75
C LEU A 198 6.64 7.07 -3.35
N ILE A 199 6.90 6.17 -2.40
CA ILE A 199 5.89 5.28 -1.81
C ILE A 199 4.82 6.11 -1.09
N LEU A 200 5.20 7.16 -0.36
CA LEU A 200 4.30 8.10 0.30
C LEU A 200 3.33 8.77 -0.68
N CYS A 201 3.83 9.25 -1.82
CA CYS A 201 2.97 9.84 -2.85
C CYS A 201 1.89 8.86 -3.32
N ARG A 202 2.25 7.58 -3.53
CA ARG A 202 1.27 6.54 -3.88
C ARG A 202 0.33 6.21 -2.73
N LEU A 203 0.84 6.09 -1.50
CA LEU A 203 0.02 5.82 -0.31
C LEU A 203 -1.07 6.87 -0.14
N VAL A 204 -0.70 8.15 -0.23
CA VAL A 204 -1.65 9.27 -0.17
C VAL A 204 -2.67 9.19 -1.30
N ALA A 205 -2.23 8.91 -2.51
CA ALA A 205 -3.12 8.82 -3.66
C ALA A 205 -4.14 7.68 -3.53
N ASN A 206 -3.76 6.56 -2.91
CA ASN A 206 -4.63 5.40 -2.70
C ASN A 206 -5.53 5.50 -1.45
N LEU A 207 -5.48 6.63 -0.72
CA LEU A 207 -6.33 6.94 0.42
C LEU A 207 -7.14 8.24 0.20
N PRO A 208 -7.97 8.32 -0.86
CA PRO A 208 -8.71 9.54 -1.16
C PRO A 208 -9.71 9.93 -0.05
N GLU A 209 -10.23 8.96 0.70
CA GLU A 209 -11.25 9.15 1.74
C GLU A 209 -10.72 9.83 3.01
N SER A 210 -9.44 9.61 3.36
CA SER A 210 -8.80 10.29 4.50
C SER A 210 -8.75 11.82 4.34
N PHE A 211 -8.99 12.31 3.12
CA PHE A 211 -9.10 13.75 2.82
C PHE A 211 -10.54 14.25 2.69
N SER A 212 -11.54 13.36 2.59
CA SER A 212 -12.97 13.72 2.57
C SER A 212 -13.61 13.80 3.96
N GLU A 213 -13.05 13.14 4.97
CA GLU A 213 -13.50 13.27 6.38
C GLU A 213 -13.43 14.73 6.87
N GLY A 214 -12.51 15.52 6.32
CA GLY A 214 -12.44 16.97 6.54
C GLY A 214 -13.61 17.77 5.95
N LYS A 215 -14.31 17.26 4.93
CA LYS A 215 -15.45 17.94 4.29
C LYS A 215 -16.77 17.70 5.01
N GLU A 216 -17.06 16.49 5.50
CA GLU A 216 -18.31 16.22 6.25
C GLU A 216 -18.34 16.89 7.63
N ILE A 217 -17.20 17.00 8.29
CA ILE A 217 -17.08 17.71 9.57
C ILE A 217 -17.27 19.24 9.40
N LEU A 218 -16.97 19.78 8.22
CA LEU A 218 -17.18 21.19 7.90
C LEU A 218 -18.59 21.48 7.34
N SER A 219 -19.22 20.55 6.63
CA SER A 219 -20.60 20.71 6.14
C SER A 219 -21.68 20.45 7.19
N SER A 220 -21.33 19.84 8.33
CA SER A 220 -22.24 19.67 9.48
C SER A 220 -22.17 20.84 10.49
N LYS A 221 -21.31 21.83 10.24
CA LYS A 221 -21.11 23.02 11.10
C LYS A 221 -21.34 24.37 10.38
N LEU A 222 -21.91 24.35 9.18
CA LEU A 222 -22.44 25.50 8.44
C LEU A 222 -23.92 25.25 8.12
#